data_AF-A0A7Y5KQH6-F1
#
_entry.id   AF-A0A7Y5KQH6-F1
#
_cell.length_a   1.000
_cell.length_b   1.000
_cell.length_c   1.000
_cell.angle_alpha   90.00
_cell.angle_beta   90.00
_cell.angle_gamma   90.00
#
_symmetry.space_group_name_H-M   'P 1'
#
loop_
_entity.id
_entity.type
_entity.pdbx_description
1 polymer ?
#
loop_
_entity_poly.entity_id
_entity_poly.type
_entity_poly.pdbx_seq_one_letter_code
_entity_poly.pdbx_strand_id
1 'polypeptide(L)'
;MSSSPTASVQVSSDHAWRSADERLLAALGEERAVANLWRVEAPGGARPLPGRARVLARGIAALSGGEEAVARAVDGDVEAFSALLRGSMVGWSAGLLHSAAIYFDRLARSFAAARNATAPGSAELVASLRAKELDATMRRMAAWMGLADEQAYLAGVTAKLAAGELTQQEIDELAQSMPAQVVDELAASAVRGARDISASAGLALAGLARVQDAGKLVSASAAVARRLVMRAERARARAIDEALAPIEDALHEAKTRSADAAELASLFGRVGSIWQWSERDVAVEYFAVDQVTPFAWEVYRHAGWAELREIVAPCADLYDSLEARLLARPGEITYAAKCAQVLVFRSEAETERAREWAYAERALKICPSHRNGRLVMAHLLSDHVISVLGRSTIFTGRADVHEMTPIVERAETLFPQSKRTLEARARLDAARSRWGGSR
;
A
#
# COMPACT_ATOMS: atom_id res chain seq x y z
N MET A 1 23.57 19.58 94.17
CA MET A 1 24.40 19.13 93.04
C MET A 1 23.76 17.89 92.48
N SER A 2 22.83 18.06 91.52
CA SER A 2 22.14 16.95 90.85
C SER A 2 22.44 17.08 89.36
N SER A 3 23.32 16.23 88.88
CA SER A 3 23.69 16.14 87.46
C SER A 3 22.88 15.00 86.85
N SER A 4 21.79 15.34 86.16
CA SER A 4 20.99 14.40 85.38
C SER A 4 21.77 13.95 84.13
N PRO A 5 21.79 12.64 83.79
CA PRO A 5 22.41 12.19 82.56
C PRO A 5 21.44 12.41 81.39
N THR A 6 21.87 13.19 80.41
CA THR A 6 21.22 13.30 79.09
C THR A 6 21.34 11.96 78.36
N ALA A 7 20.24 11.22 78.31
CA ALA A 7 20.09 10.06 77.45
C ALA A 7 20.01 10.54 75.99
N SER A 8 21.08 10.31 75.23
CA SER A 8 21.09 10.39 73.78
C SER A 8 20.19 9.29 73.21
N VAL A 9 18.97 9.66 72.81
CA VAL A 9 18.08 8.79 72.03
C VAL A 9 18.71 8.62 70.65
N GLN A 10 19.36 7.48 70.42
CA GLN A 10 19.65 7.01 69.07
C GLN A 10 18.32 6.65 68.40
N VAL A 11 17.81 7.55 67.56
CA VAL A 11 16.76 7.21 66.61
C VAL A 11 17.41 6.35 65.53
N SER A 12 17.30 5.04 65.68
CA SER A 12 17.62 4.09 64.60
C SER A 12 16.70 4.38 63.42
N SER A 13 17.26 4.95 62.35
CA SER A 13 16.56 5.34 61.13
C SER A 13 16.44 4.21 60.11
N ASP A 14 16.35 2.96 60.56
CA ASP A 14 16.10 1.79 59.70
C ASP A 14 14.66 1.32 59.87
N HIS A 15 13.72 2.11 59.35
CA HIS A 15 12.39 1.59 59.05
C HIS A 15 12.39 1.03 57.62
N ALA A 16 13.01 -0.15 57.49
CA ALA A 16 12.86 -0.97 56.29
C ALA A 16 11.37 -1.22 56.05
N TRP A 17 10.90 -0.88 54.86
CA TRP A 17 9.50 -1.07 54.47
C TRP A 17 9.14 -2.56 54.54
N ARG A 18 7.86 -2.87 54.80
CA ARG A 18 7.42 -4.27 54.70
C ARG A 18 7.46 -4.67 53.23
N SER A 19 7.83 -5.92 52.94
CA SER A 19 7.84 -6.44 51.57
C SER A 19 6.51 -6.31 50.83
N ALA A 20 5.39 -6.28 51.56
CA ALA A 20 4.07 -6.01 50.98
C ALA A 20 3.93 -4.56 50.47
N ASP A 21 4.47 -3.60 51.22
CA ASP A 21 4.41 -2.17 50.89
C ASP A 21 5.37 -1.86 49.74
N GLU A 22 6.54 -2.49 49.69
CA GLU A 22 7.48 -2.41 48.56
C GLU A 22 6.86 -2.94 47.26
N ARG A 23 6.19 -4.10 47.32
CA ARG A 23 5.47 -4.65 46.16
C ARG A 23 4.34 -3.75 45.69
N LEU A 24 3.63 -3.11 46.62
CA LEU A 24 2.58 -2.16 46.29
C LEU A 24 3.15 -0.91 45.61
N LEU A 25 4.23 -0.35 46.16
CA LEU A 25 4.92 0.82 45.60
C LEU A 25 5.44 0.55 44.19
N ALA A 26 6.09 -0.60 43.97
CA ALA A 26 6.54 -1.02 42.65
C ALA A 26 5.36 -1.12 41.66
N ALA A 27 4.24 -1.72 42.08
CA ALA A 27 3.06 -1.87 41.24
C ALA A 27 2.40 -0.52 40.87
N LEU A 28 2.42 0.46 41.78
CA LEU A 28 1.97 1.83 41.50
C LEU A 28 2.93 2.56 40.56
N GLY A 29 4.24 2.31 40.68
CA GLY A 29 5.25 2.80 39.73
C GLY A 29 5.01 2.26 38.32
N GLU A 30 4.83 0.95 38.17
CA GLU A 30 4.49 0.31 36.89
C GLU A 30 3.21 0.91 36.27
N GLU A 31 2.16 1.14 37.07
CA GLU A 31 0.91 1.75 36.61
C GLU A 31 1.12 3.20 36.14
N ARG A 32 1.90 4.00 36.90
CA ARG A 32 2.21 5.38 36.55
C ARG A 32 3.03 5.49 35.27
N ALA A 33 4.02 4.62 35.06
CA ALA A 33 4.81 4.58 33.83
C ALA A 33 3.92 4.35 32.60
N VAL A 34 3.03 3.35 32.65
CA VAL A 34 2.10 3.06 31.55
C VAL A 34 1.09 4.20 31.34
N ALA A 35 0.61 4.83 32.41
CA ALA A 35 -0.29 5.97 32.31
C ALA A 35 0.36 7.19 31.66
N ASN A 36 1.64 7.46 31.98
CA ASN A 36 2.41 8.54 31.35
C ASN A 36 2.66 8.26 29.87
N LEU A 37 3.04 7.02 29.52
CA LEU A 37 3.19 6.62 28.11
C LEU A 37 1.88 6.84 27.34
N TRP A 38 0.76 6.37 27.89
CA TRP A 38 -0.55 6.51 27.26
C TRP A 38 -0.94 7.97 27.03
N ARG A 39 -0.64 8.86 27.99
CA ARG A 39 -0.92 10.30 27.86
C ARG A 39 -0.16 10.95 26.70
N VAL A 40 1.04 10.46 26.39
CA VAL A 40 1.88 10.97 25.29
C VAL A 40 1.48 10.36 23.95
N GLU A 41 1.21 9.05 23.92
CA GLU A 41 0.95 8.35 22.65
C GLU A 41 -0.51 8.43 22.19
N ALA A 42 -1.48 8.36 23.10
CA ALA A 42 -2.89 8.33 22.74
C ALA A 42 -3.40 9.72 22.34
N PRO A 43 -4.40 9.80 21.45
CA PRO A 43 -4.98 11.08 21.08
C PRO A 43 -5.70 11.72 22.29
N GLY A 44 -5.80 13.06 22.27
CA GLY A 44 -6.50 13.81 23.31
C GLY A 44 -7.93 13.31 23.52
N GLY A 45 -8.33 13.11 24.78
CA GLY A 45 -9.65 12.58 25.14
C GLY A 45 -9.77 11.05 25.12
N ALA A 46 -8.69 10.31 24.80
CA ALA A 46 -8.69 8.86 24.93
C ALA A 46 -8.95 8.41 26.37
N ARG A 47 -9.76 7.35 26.54
CA ARG A 47 -10.07 6.79 27.86
C ARG A 47 -8.78 6.27 28.52
N PRO A 48 -8.57 6.52 29.83
CA PRO A 48 -7.42 5.98 30.55
C PRO A 48 -7.34 4.45 30.49
N LEU A 49 -6.11 3.92 30.55
CA LEU A 49 -5.88 2.49 30.69
C LEU A 49 -6.28 2.00 32.09
N PRO A 50 -6.82 0.78 32.23
CA PRO A 50 -7.07 0.20 33.55
C PRO A 50 -5.76 -0.14 34.24
N GLY A 51 -5.70 -0.10 35.59
CA GLY A 51 -4.46 -0.34 36.35
C GLY A 51 -3.78 -1.69 36.08
N ARG A 52 -4.53 -2.71 35.64
CA ARG A 52 -3.96 -3.99 35.17
C ARG A 52 -3.02 -3.86 33.96
N ALA A 53 -3.06 -2.75 33.23
CA ALA A 53 -2.13 -2.46 32.13
C ALA A 53 -0.68 -2.32 32.59
N ARG A 54 -0.42 -2.17 33.90
CA ARG A 54 0.92 -2.16 34.50
C ARG A 54 1.79 -3.36 34.15
N VAL A 55 1.18 -4.49 33.77
CA VAL A 55 1.89 -5.69 33.28
C VAL A 55 2.75 -5.38 32.04
N LEU A 56 2.36 -4.39 31.24
CA LEU A 56 3.18 -3.91 30.13
C LEU A 56 4.52 -3.33 30.62
N ALA A 57 4.50 -2.45 31.62
CA ALA A 57 5.72 -1.90 32.21
C ALA A 57 6.60 -2.99 32.82
N ARG A 58 6.00 -3.97 33.50
CA ARG A 58 6.76 -5.12 34.03
C ARG A 58 7.46 -5.93 32.93
N GLY A 59 6.75 -6.18 31.82
CA GLY A 59 7.34 -6.89 30.69
C GLY A 59 8.46 -6.10 30.02
N ILE A 60 8.28 -4.77 29.87
CA ILE A 60 9.33 -3.89 29.32
C ILE A 60 10.54 -3.81 30.25
N ALA A 61 10.34 -3.76 31.58
CA ALA A 61 11.43 -3.74 32.55
C ALA A 61 12.38 -4.94 32.42
N ALA A 62 11.85 -6.10 32.01
CA ALA A 62 12.63 -7.32 31.81
C ALA A 62 13.48 -7.32 30.53
N LEU A 63 13.35 -6.31 29.66
CA LEU A 63 14.19 -6.14 28.48
C LEU A 63 15.51 -5.44 28.83
N SER A 64 16.50 -5.55 27.93
CA SER A 64 17.76 -4.80 28.08
C SER A 64 17.50 -3.28 28.10
N GLY A 65 17.97 -2.60 29.15
CA GLY A 65 17.68 -1.17 29.39
C GLY A 65 16.25 -0.87 29.85
N GLY A 66 15.43 -1.90 30.08
CA GLY A 66 14.01 -1.78 30.41
C GLY A 66 13.74 -1.14 31.77
N GLU A 67 14.49 -1.52 32.81
CA GLU A 67 14.29 -1.00 34.17
C GLU A 67 14.48 0.51 34.23
N GLU A 68 15.54 1.04 33.61
CA GLU A 68 15.80 2.47 33.52
C GLU A 68 14.72 3.20 32.71
N ALA A 69 14.30 2.61 31.58
CA ALA A 69 13.24 3.17 30.74
C ALA A 69 11.91 3.27 31.49
N VAL A 70 11.55 2.25 32.29
CA VAL A 70 10.35 2.27 33.12
C VAL A 70 10.47 3.30 34.24
N ALA A 71 11.62 3.38 34.92
CA ALA A 71 11.86 4.36 35.97
C ALA A 71 11.71 5.81 35.44
N ARG A 72 12.34 6.13 34.31
CA ARG A 72 12.20 7.44 33.65
C ARG A 72 10.75 7.73 33.25
N ALA A 73 10.02 6.72 32.79
CA ALA A 73 8.62 6.86 32.43
C ALA A 73 7.72 7.16 33.64
N VAL A 74 8.06 6.73 34.86
CA VAL A 74 7.35 7.12 36.10
C VAL A 74 7.41 8.64 36.31
N ASP A 75 8.57 9.24 36.00
CA ASP A 75 8.83 10.67 36.11
C ASP A 75 8.31 11.49 34.92
N GLY A 76 7.79 10.81 33.89
CA GLY A 76 7.13 11.41 32.73
C GLY A 76 7.97 11.44 31.46
N ASP A 77 9.24 11.02 31.53
CA ASP A 77 10.09 10.83 30.36
C ASP A 77 9.89 9.43 29.77
N VAL A 78 9.05 9.36 28.74
CA VAL A 78 8.58 8.10 28.16
C VAL A 78 9.34 7.69 26.89
N GLU A 79 10.34 8.45 26.46
CA GLU A 79 10.98 8.25 25.15
C GLU A 79 11.64 6.87 25.05
N ALA A 80 12.45 6.50 26.04
CA ALA A 80 13.11 5.19 26.09
C ALA A 80 12.09 4.04 26.19
N PHE A 81 11.02 4.22 26.97
CA PHE A 81 9.94 3.23 27.07
C PHE A 81 9.27 3.04 25.70
N SER A 82 8.87 4.13 25.06
CA SER A 82 8.22 4.11 23.75
C SER A 82 9.14 3.48 22.71
N ALA A 83 10.43 3.81 22.69
CA ALA A 83 11.41 3.22 21.79
C ALA A 83 11.54 1.71 21.96
N LEU A 84 11.60 1.20 23.20
CA LEU A 84 11.61 -0.24 23.48
C LEU A 84 10.31 -0.89 23.01
N LEU A 85 9.16 -0.33 23.37
CA LEU A 85 7.84 -0.86 22.98
C LEU A 85 7.61 -0.81 21.46
N ARG A 86 8.20 0.17 20.77
CA ARG A 86 8.11 0.35 19.32
C ARG A 86 9.23 -0.35 18.54
N GLY A 87 10.18 -0.97 19.23
CA GLY A 87 11.28 -1.72 18.62
C GLY A 87 10.84 -3.05 18.01
N SER A 88 11.83 -3.89 17.72
CA SER A 88 11.62 -5.30 17.39
C SER A 88 11.06 -6.04 18.61
N MET A 89 10.10 -6.94 18.39
CA MET A 89 9.51 -7.79 19.42
C MET A 89 10.10 -9.20 19.43
N VAL A 90 11.22 -9.41 18.73
CA VAL A 90 11.91 -10.70 18.66
C VAL A 90 12.40 -11.10 20.05
N GLY A 91 12.05 -12.30 20.48
CA GLY A 91 12.44 -12.84 21.79
C GLY A 91 11.65 -12.27 22.97
N TRP A 92 10.59 -11.50 22.74
CA TRP A 92 9.70 -11.07 23.83
C TRP A 92 8.95 -12.26 24.42
N SER A 93 8.73 -12.23 25.73
CA SER A 93 7.91 -13.25 26.39
C SER A 93 6.44 -13.17 25.94
N ALA A 94 5.74 -14.32 25.98
CA ALA A 94 4.32 -14.38 25.65
C ALA A 94 3.47 -13.38 26.47
N GLY A 95 3.79 -13.18 27.75
CA GLY A 95 3.10 -12.20 28.60
C GLY A 95 3.28 -10.74 28.14
N LEU A 96 4.48 -10.39 27.68
CA LEU A 96 4.74 -9.06 27.12
C LEU A 96 4.06 -8.89 25.75
N LEU A 97 4.15 -9.89 24.86
CA LEU A 97 3.45 -9.87 23.57
C LEU A 97 1.94 -9.68 23.75
N HIS A 98 1.31 -10.42 24.66
CA HIS A 98 -0.12 -10.28 24.94
C HIS A 98 -0.47 -8.88 25.50
N SER A 99 0.34 -8.35 26.42
CA SER A 99 0.13 -7.00 26.95
C SER A 99 0.29 -5.93 25.87
N ALA A 100 1.28 -6.08 24.99
CA ALA A 100 1.49 -5.19 23.85
C ALA A 100 0.33 -5.27 22.83
N ALA A 101 -0.16 -6.47 22.54
CA ALA A 101 -1.31 -6.68 21.65
C ALA A 101 -2.55 -5.92 22.14
N ILE A 102 -2.84 -5.97 23.44
CA ILE A 102 -3.95 -5.25 24.06
C ILE A 102 -3.71 -3.73 24.05
N TYR A 103 -2.48 -3.30 24.37
CA TYR A 103 -2.12 -1.87 24.36
C TYR A 103 -2.31 -1.26 22.98
N PHE A 104 -1.74 -1.89 21.95
CA PHE A 104 -1.84 -1.41 20.57
C PHE A 104 -3.25 -1.52 20.00
N ASP A 105 -4.07 -2.50 20.41
CA ASP A 105 -5.50 -2.51 20.06
C ASP A 105 -6.24 -1.29 20.60
N ARG A 106 -6.02 -0.97 21.88
CA ARG A 106 -6.63 0.22 22.48
C ARG A 106 -6.15 1.50 21.81
N LEU A 107 -4.88 1.57 21.46
CA LEU A 107 -4.28 2.71 20.79
C LEU A 107 -4.88 2.91 19.39
N ALA A 108 -4.97 1.83 18.59
CA ALA A 108 -5.61 1.86 17.27
C ALA A 108 -7.08 2.32 17.36
N ARG A 109 -7.87 1.76 18.28
CA ARG A 109 -9.27 2.18 18.49
C ARG A 109 -9.40 3.64 18.91
N SER A 110 -8.45 4.15 19.70
CA SER A 110 -8.45 5.55 20.14
C SER A 110 -8.15 6.49 18.97
N PHE A 111 -7.20 6.14 18.10
CA PHE A 111 -6.95 6.91 16.87
C PHE A 111 -8.12 6.84 15.89
N ALA A 112 -8.76 5.68 15.75
CA ALA A 112 -9.98 5.55 14.94
C ALA A 112 -11.09 6.48 15.43
N ALA A 113 -11.33 6.52 16.75
CA ALA A 113 -12.33 7.39 17.37
C ALA A 113 -12.00 8.88 17.17
N ALA A 114 -10.73 9.27 17.38
CA ALA A 114 -10.28 10.64 17.17
C ALA A 114 -10.42 11.08 15.71
N ARG A 115 -10.06 10.20 14.75
CA ARG A 115 -10.20 10.45 13.33
C ARG A 115 -11.66 10.66 12.94
N ASN A 116 -12.57 9.82 13.44
CA ASN A 116 -14.00 9.94 13.17
C ASN A 116 -14.63 11.19 13.81
N ALA A 117 -14.05 11.70 14.90
CA ALA A 117 -14.48 12.95 15.54
C ALA A 117 -13.87 14.21 14.93
N THR A 118 -12.92 14.07 13.99
CA THR A 118 -12.23 15.21 13.38
C THR A 118 -13.15 15.92 12.37
N ALA A 119 -13.21 17.24 12.44
CA ALA A 119 -14.06 18.04 11.56
C ALA A 119 -13.63 17.96 10.08
N PRO A 120 -14.56 18.10 9.13
CA PRO A 120 -14.25 18.25 7.71
C PRO A 120 -13.26 19.41 7.49
N GLY A 121 -12.29 19.23 6.59
CA GLY A 121 -11.29 20.26 6.23
C GLY A 121 -9.92 20.13 6.92
N SER A 122 -9.76 19.23 7.90
CA SER A 122 -8.47 18.96 8.57
C SER A 122 -7.69 17.79 7.93
N ALA A 123 -7.44 17.86 6.62
CA ALA A 123 -6.89 16.74 5.85
C ALA A 123 -5.54 16.22 6.40
N GLU A 124 -4.65 17.12 6.80
CA GLU A 124 -3.34 16.76 7.36
C GLU A 124 -3.46 16.01 8.70
N LEU A 125 -4.34 16.48 9.59
CA LEU A 125 -4.60 15.81 10.87
C LEU A 125 -5.21 14.42 10.65
N VAL A 126 -6.17 14.29 9.73
CA VAL A 126 -6.78 12.99 9.37
C VAL A 126 -5.73 12.03 8.82
N ALA A 127 -4.83 12.50 7.95
CA ALA A 127 -3.73 11.70 7.42
C ALA A 127 -2.75 11.25 8.54
N SER A 128 -2.41 12.15 9.46
CA SER A 128 -1.56 11.84 10.63
C SER A 128 -2.20 10.79 11.53
N LEU A 129 -3.49 10.94 11.86
CA LEU A 129 -4.24 9.99 12.67
C LEU A 129 -4.35 8.63 11.97
N ARG A 130 -4.59 8.61 10.66
CA ARG A 130 -4.62 7.38 9.85
C ARG A 130 -3.28 6.64 9.91
N ALA A 131 -2.15 7.35 9.79
CA ALA A 131 -0.83 6.74 9.86
C ALA A 131 -0.57 6.12 11.24
N LYS A 132 -0.96 6.81 12.33
CA LYS A 132 -0.82 6.29 13.70
C LYS A 132 -1.75 5.11 13.99
N GLU A 133 -2.98 5.14 13.49
CA GLU A 133 -3.94 4.03 13.56
C GLU A 133 -3.38 2.78 12.86
N LEU A 134 -2.79 2.96 11.67
CA LEU A 134 -2.17 1.87 10.92
C LEU A 134 -0.93 1.29 11.61
N ASP A 135 -0.03 2.13 12.15
CA ASP A 135 1.13 1.67 12.92
C ASP A 135 0.70 0.87 14.16
N ALA A 136 -0.26 1.38 14.94
CA ALA A 136 -0.81 0.65 16.08
C ALA A 136 -1.45 -0.68 15.65
N THR A 137 -2.19 -0.70 14.54
CA THR A 137 -2.80 -1.93 13.99
C THR A 137 -1.74 -2.95 13.57
N MET A 138 -0.69 -2.51 12.89
CA MET A 138 0.44 -3.36 12.49
C MET A 138 1.14 -3.97 13.71
N ARG A 139 1.34 -3.19 14.78
CA ARG A 139 1.99 -3.65 16.02
C ARG A 139 1.11 -4.59 16.84
N ARG A 140 -0.21 -4.31 16.90
CA ARG A 140 -1.21 -5.25 17.45
C ARG A 140 -1.11 -6.59 16.73
N MET A 141 -1.12 -6.57 15.40
CA MET A 141 -1.02 -7.77 14.57
C MET A 141 0.31 -8.50 14.78
N ALA A 142 1.44 -7.78 14.79
CA ALA A 142 2.76 -8.35 15.06
C ALA A 142 2.77 -9.11 16.40
N ALA A 143 2.27 -8.48 17.47
CA ALA A 143 2.20 -9.10 18.78
C ALA A 143 1.33 -10.39 18.80
N TRP A 144 0.17 -10.38 18.12
CA TRP A 144 -0.66 -11.58 17.96
C TRP A 144 0.01 -12.66 17.10
N MET A 145 0.76 -12.28 16.07
CA MET A 145 1.55 -13.22 15.27
C MET A 145 2.64 -13.89 16.11
N GLY A 146 3.33 -13.13 16.98
CA GLY A 146 4.32 -13.70 17.90
C GLY A 146 3.69 -14.70 18.89
N LEU A 147 2.47 -14.39 19.37
CA LEU A 147 1.72 -15.32 20.23
C LEU A 147 1.27 -16.59 19.52
N ALA A 148 1.24 -16.62 18.19
CA ALA A 148 0.85 -17.82 17.45
C ALA A 148 1.83 -18.98 17.65
N ASP A 149 3.10 -18.68 17.94
CA ASP A 149 4.13 -19.67 18.26
C ASP A 149 4.10 -20.05 19.76
N GLU A 150 3.32 -19.33 20.60
CA GLU A 150 3.20 -19.49 22.06
C GLU A 150 1.88 -20.17 22.47
N GLN A 151 1.52 -21.27 21.79
CA GLN A 151 0.21 -21.92 21.93
C GLN A 151 -0.14 -22.34 23.36
N ALA A 152 0.84 -22.84 24.13
CA ALA A 152 0.62 -23.23 25.52
C ALA A 152 0.21 -22.04 26.40
N TYR A 153 0.78 -20.85 26.13
CA TYR A 153 0.39 -19.63 26.83
C TYR A 153 -1.06 -19.26 26.50
N LEU A 154 -1.44 -19.26 25.21
CA LEU A 154 -2.80 -18.93 24.78
C LEU A 154 -3.83 -19.93 25.34
N ALA A 155 -3.55 -21.24 25.29
CA ALA A 155 -4.40 -22.26 25.89
C ALA A 155 -4.57 -22.03 27.40
N GLY A 156 -3.50 -21.69 28.12
CA GLY A 156 -3.55 -21.38 29.55
C GLY A 156 -4.35 -20.10 29.87
N VAL A 157 -4.31 -19.08 29.01
CA VAL A 157 -5.15 -17.88 29.14
C VAL A 157 -6.61 -18.23 28.88
N THR A 158 -6.91 -18.96 27.80
CA THR A 158 -8.26 -19.39 27.44
C THR A 158 -8.89 -20.26 28.53
N ALA A 159 -8.16 -21.23 29.09
CA ALA A 159 -8.67 -22.07 30.17
C ALA A 159 -9.06 -21.26 31.41
N LYS A 160 -8.25 -20.24 31.76
CA LYS A 160 -8.54 -19.34 32.88
C LYS A 160 -9.77 -18.48 32.63
N LEU A 161 -9.97 -18.02 31.40
CA LEU A 161 -11.13 -17.20 31.02
C LEU A 161 -12.42 -18.02 30.91
N ALA A 162 -12.32 -19.26 30.45
CA ALA A 162 -13.45 -20.18 30.31
C ALA A 162 -13.98 -20.70 31.65
N ALA A 163 -13.25 -20.51 32.76
CA ALA A 163 -13.65 -20.92 34.11
C ALA A 163 -14.17 -22.38 34.24
N GLY A 164 -13.68 -23.28 33.39
CA GLY A 164 -14.08 -24.71 33.35
C GLY A 164 -15.28 -25.04 32.47
N GLU A 165 -15.83 -24.07 31.71
CA GLU A 165 -16.99 -24.28 30.83
C GLU A 165 -16.63 -24.92 29.48
N LEU A 166 -15.36 -24.90 29.09
CA LEU A 166 -14.88 -25.45 27.83
C LEU A 166 -14.04 -26.71 28.04
N THR A 167 -14.14 -27.65 27.10
CA THR A 167 -13.26 -28.81 27.00
C THR A 167 -11.85 -28.39 26.58
N GLN A 168 -10.85 -29.26 26.82
CA GLN A 168 -9.47 -28.99 26.40
C GLN A 168 -9.36 -28.81 24.88
N GLN A 169 -10.12 -29.59 24.11
CA GLN A 169 -10.14 -29.47 22.65
C GLN A 169 -10.66 -28.09 22.21
N GLU A 170 -11.75 -27.60 22.79
CA GLU A 170 -12.28 -26.26 22.48
C GLU A 170 -11.29 -25.16 22.90
N ILE A 171 -10.59 -25.32 24.03
CA ILE A 171 -9.53 -24.41 24.47
C ILE A 171 -8.40 -24.35 23.45
N ASP A 172 -7.94 -25.50 22.96
CA ASP A 172 -6.85 -25.60 21.99
C ASP A 172 -7.25 -25.01 20.63
N GLU A 173 -8.47 -25.28 20.16
CA GLU A 173 -9.03 -24.72 18.93
C GLU A 173 -9.15 -23.19 19.00
N LEU A 174 -9.65 -22.66 20.13
CA LEU A 174 -9.71 -21.22 20.36
C LEU A 174 -8.31 -20.60 20.37
N ALA A 175 -7.37 -21.16 21.14
CA ALA A 175 -5.99 -20.68 21.22
C ALA A 175 -5.31 -20.63 19.84
N GLN A 176 -5.53 -21.65 19.00
CA GLN A 176 -4.98 -21.69 17.65
C GLN A 176 -5.59 -20.64 16.70
N SER A 177 -6.86 -20.28 16.90
CA SER A 177 -7.56 -19.29 16.08
C SER A 177 -7.31 -17.83 16.48
N MET A 178 -7.02 -17.57 17.76
CA MET A 178 -6.85 -16.21 18.31
C MET A 178 -5.88 -15.33 17.50
N PRO A 179 -4.68 -15.79 17.08
CA PRO A 179 -3.76 -14.98 16.29
C PRO A 179 -4.33 -14.48 14.95
N ALA A 180 -5.27 -15.23 14.36
CA ALA A 180 -5.87 -14.86 13.08
C ALA A 180 -7.01 -13.84 13.23
N GLN A 181 -7.54 -13.63 14.44
CA GLN A 181 -8.70 -12.75 14.67
C GLN A 181 -8.47 -11.32 14.21
N VAL A 182 -7.25 -10.78 14.37
CA VAL A 182 -6.93 -9.42 13.89
C VAL A 182 -7.05 -9.33 12.37
N VAL A 183 -6.53 -10.33 11.65
CA VAL A 183 -6.63 -10.39 10.19
C VAL A 183 -8.09 -10.55 9.77
N ASP A 184 -8.88 -11.33 10.52
CA ASP A 184 -10.30 -11.54 10.26
C ASP A 184 -11.16 -10.30 10.51
N GLU A 185 -10.88 -9.56 11.58
CA GLU A 185 -11.52 -8.27 11.87
C GLU A 185 -11.25 -7.26 10.75
N LEU A 186 -9.99 -7.18 10.30
CA LEU A 186 -9.61 -6.32 9.18
C LEU A 186 -10.28 -6.78 7.88
N ALA A 187 -10.29 -8.07 7.59
CA ALA A 187 -10.97 -8.64 6.43
C ALA A 187 -12.47 -8.31 6.42
N ALA A 188 -13.15 -8.50 7.55
CA ALA A 188 -14.56 -8.18 7.69
C ALA A 188 -14.83 -6.67 7.53
N SER A 189 -13.95 -5.82 8.06
CA SER A 189 -14.06 -4.36 7.90
C SER A 189 -13.84 -3.93 6.46
N ALA A 190 -12.83 -4.48 5.78
CA ALA A 190 -12.51 -4.19 4.39
C ALA A 190 -13.68 -4.56 3.46
N VAL A 191 -14.21 -5.78 3.58
CA VAL A 191 -15.33 -6.24 2.75
C VAL A 191 -16.60 -5.45 3.00
N ARG A 192 -16.95 -5.18 4.27
CA ARG A 192 -18.20 -4.47 4.62
C ARG A 192 -18.30 -3.09 4.00
N GLY A 193 -17.19 -2.37 3.90
CA GLY A 193 -17.16 -1.01 3.34
C GLY A 193 -16.58 -0.91 1.94
N ALA A 194 -16.35 -2.03 1.25
CA ALA A 194 -15.71 -2.07 -0.06
C ALA A 194 -16.55 -1.39 -1.14
N ARG A 195 -17.84 -1.73 -1.23
CA ARG A 195 -18.78 -1.18 -2.23
C ARG A 195 -18.88 0.34 -2.16
N ASP A 196 -18.82 0.88 -0.94
CA ASP A 196 -18.90 2.32 -0.67
C ASP A 196 -17.51 2.97 -0.57
N ILE A 197 -16.43 2.23 -0.86
CA ILE A 197 -15.03 2.69 -0.73
C ILE A 197 -14.74 3.44 0.57
N SER A 198 -15.29 2.95 1.68
CA SER A 198 -15.26 3.69 2.94
C SER A 198 -13.83 3.84 3.47
N ALA A 199 -13.56 4.94 4.19
CA ALA A 199 -12.24 5.22 4.75
C ALA A 199 -11.77 4.13 5.73
N SER A 200 -12.68 3.57 6.53
CA SER A 200 -12.36 2.45 7.44
C SER A 200 -12.03 1.16 6.69
N ALA A 201 -12.70 0.88 5.58
CA ALA A 201 -12.40 -0.28 4.75
C ALA A 201 -11.04 -0.12 4.05
N GLY A 202 -10.72 1.08 3.57
CA GLY A 202 -9.42 1.38 2.96
C GLY A 202 -8.27 1.26 3.95
N LEU A 203 -8.46 1.72 5.19
CA LEU A 203 -7.49 1.48 6.26
C LEU A 203 -7.35 -0.01 6.60
N ALA A 204 -8.46 -0.75 6.63
CA ALA A 204 -8.40 -2.18 6.87
C ALA A 204 -7.63 -2.93 5.75
N LEU A 205 -7.83 -2.55 4.49
CA LEU A 205 -7.04 -3.02 3.36
C LEU A 205 -5.54 -2.70 3.49
N ALA A 206 -5.22 -1.47 3.90
CA ALA A 206 -3.84 -1.06 4.19
C ALA A 206 -3.23 -1.94 5.30
N GLY A 207 -3.99 -2.20 6.37
CA GLY A 207 -3.60 -3.11 7.44
C GLY A 207 -3.31 -4.52 6.95
N LEU A 208 -4.19 -5.08 6.11
CA LEU A 208 -3.98 -6.40 5.50
C LEU A 208 -2.72 -6.45 4.63
N ALA A 209 -2.39 -5.38 3.91
CA ALA A 209 -1.17 -5.30 3.11
C ALA A 209 0.12 -5.34 3.96
N ARG A 210 0.03 -5.04 5.26
CA ARG A 210 1.16 -5.00 6.20
C ARG A 210 1.37 -6.28 7.01
N VAL A 211 0.60 -7.34 6.77
CA VAL A 211 0.71 -8.60 7.52
C VAL A 211 2.11 -9.21 7.42
N GLN A 212 2.74 -9.14 6.24
CA GLN A 212 4.11 -9.61 6.07
C GLN A 212 5.12 -8.79 6.88
N ASP A 213 4.97 -7.47 6.92
CA ASP A 213 5.85 -6.58 7.69
C ASP A 213 5.66 -6.78 9.20
N ALA A 214 4.43 -6.99 9.67
CA ALA A 214 4.13 -7.35 11.04
C ALA A 214 4.83 -8.66 11.46
N GLY A 215 4.87 -9.67 10.58
CA GLY A 215 5.58 -10.91 10.82
C GLY A 215 7.10 -10.73 11.01
N LYS A 216 7.71 -9.75 10.31
CA LYS A 216 9.14 -9.44 10.47
C LYS A 216 9.47 -8.82 11.82
N LEU A 217 8.55 -8.04 12.40
CA LEU A 217 8.78 -7.39 13.70
C LEU A 217 8.97 -8.39 14.85
N VAL A 218 8.40 -9.59 14.71
CA VAL A 218 8.42 -10.65 15.73
C VAL A 218 9.22 -11.89 15.30
N SER A 219 9.78 -11.88 14.08
CA SER A 219 10.37 -13.07 13.44
C SER A 219 9.44 -14.30 13.49
N ALA A 220 8.17 -14.10 13.13
CA ALA A 220 7.15 -15.15 13.18
C ALA A 220 7.59 -16.38 12.38
N SER A 221 7.24 -17.58 12.87
CA SER A 221 7.55 -18.81 12.14
C SER A 221 7.00 -18.79 10.71
N ALA A 222 7.75 -19.39 9.77
CA ALA A 222 7.38 -19.35 8.36
C ALA A 222 6.00 -19.97 8.08
N ALA A 223 5.56 -20.92 8.90
CA ALA A 223 4.23 -21.50 8.83
C ALA A 223 3.13 -20.49 9.20
N VAL A 224 3.28 -19.79 10.33
CA VAL A 224 2.35 -18.74 10.77
C VAL A 224 2.30 -17.59 9.76
N ALA A 225 3.47 -17.08 9.35
CA ALA A 225 3.57 -15.98 8.41
C ALA A 225 2.87 -16.31 7.08
N ARG A 226 3.19 -17.47 6.46
CA ARG A 226 2.54 -17.89 5.20
C ARG A 226 1.03 -18.00 5.34
N ARG A 227 0.53 -18.63 6.42
CA ARG A 227 -0.91 -18.82 6.65
C ARG A 227 -1.64 -17.49 6.74
N LEU A 228 -1.11 -16.53 7.49
CA LEU A 228 -1.76 -15.23 7.70
C LEU A 228 -1.62 -14.31 6.48
N VAL A 229 -0.49 -14.33 5.78
CA VAL A 229 -0.31 -13.59 4.51
C VAL A 229 -1.30 -14.09 3.46
N MET A 230 -1.37 -15.39 3.22
CA MET A 230 -2.34 -15.97 2.27
C MET A 230 -3.79 -15.60 2.62
N ARG A 231 -4.12 -15.59 3.91
CA ARG A 231 -5.46 -15.20 4.39
C ARG A 231 -5.74 -13.72 4.13
N ALA A 232 -4.76 -12.85 4.38
CA ALA A 232 -4.87 -11.43 4.12
C ALA A 232 -4.97 -11.10 2.63
N GLU A 233 -4.17 -11.75 1.78
CA GLU A 233 -4.21 -11.59 0.32
C GLU A 233 -5.59 -11.96 -0.24
N ARG A 234 -6.17 -13.10 0.20
CA ARG A 234 -7.54 -13.49 -0.18
C ARG A 234 -8.58 -12.47 0.25
N ALA A 235 -8.45 -11.93 1.45
CA ALA A 235 -9.36 -10.89 1.95
C ALA A 235 -9.24 -9.58 1.17
N ARG A 236 -8.00 -9.18 0.81
CA ARG A 236 -7.75 -8.00 -0.04
C ARG A 236 -8.35 -8.17 -1.42
N ALA A 237 -8.10 -9.30 -2.07
CA ALA A 237 -8.68 -9.61 -3.37
C ALA A 237 -10.20 -9.52 -3.34
N ARG A 238 -10.85 -10.20 -2.37
CA ARG A 238 -12.31 -10.14 -2.21
C ARG A 238 -12.84 -8.72 -2.01
N ALA A 239 -12.19 -7.91 -1.17
CA ALA A 239 -12.64 -6.54 -0.94
C ALA A 239 -12.45 -5.65 -2.19
N ILE A 240 -11.40 -5.87 -2.98
CA ILE A 240 -11.21 -5.17 -4.26
C ILE A 240 -12.29 -5.60 -5.25
N ASP A 241 -12.57 -6.91 -5.37
CA ASP A 241 -13.62 -7.44 -6.24
C ASP A 241 -15.00 -6.85 -5.88
N GLU A 242 -15.34 -6.79 -4.59
CA GLU A 242 -16.61 -6.18 -4.13
C GLU A 242 -16.67 -4.67 -4.42
N ALA A 243 -15.53 -3.96 -4.41
CA ALA A 243 -15.49 -2.54 -4.77
C ALA A 243 -15.66 -2.33 -6.29
N LEU A 244 -15.11 -3.24 -7.11
CA LEU A 244 -15.15 -3.16 -8.57
C LEU A 244 -16.48 -3.66 -9.16
N ALA A 245 -17.14 -4.63 -8.54
CA ALA A 245 -18.35 -5.26 -9.08
C ALA A 245 -19.45 -4.27 -9.53
N PRO A 246 -19.82 -3.23 -8.76
CA PRO A 246 -20.82 -2.26 -9.20
C PRO A 246 -20.39 -1.46 -10.45
N ILE A 247 -19.10 -1.28 -10.67
CA ILE A 247 -18.57 -0.61 -11.86
C ILE A 247 -18.53 -1.57 -13.04
N GLU A 248 -18.16 -2.83 -12.81
CA GLU A 248 -18.19 -3.87 -13.84
C GLU A 248 -19.61 -4.04 -14.41
N ASP A 249 -20.62 -4.15 -13.54
CA ASP A 249 -22.03 -4.21 -13.94
C ASP A 249 -22.44 -2.98 -14.77
N ALA A 250 -22.05 -1.78 -14.30
CA ALA A 250 -22.35 -0.53 -14.99
C ALA A 250 -21.65 -0.43 -16.36
N LEU A 251 -20.40 -0.90 -16.48
CA LEU A 251 -19.68 -0.95 -17.75
C LEU A 251 -20.33 -1.96 -18.70
N HIS A 252 -20.77 -3.11 -18.21
CA HIS A 252 -21.49 -4.09 -19.03
C HIS A 252 -22.81 -3.52 -19.59
N GLU A 253 -23.57 -2.81 -18.76
CA GLU A 253 -24.78 -2.10 -19.17
C GLU A 253 -24.45 -1.00 -20.19
N ALA A 254 -23.46 -0.15 -19.89
CA ALA A 254 -22.99 0.93 -20.76
C ALA A 254 -22.61 0.42 -22.16
N LYS A 255 -21.93 -0.73 -22.23
CA LYS A 255 -21.61 -1.40 -23.50
C LYS A 255 -22.85 -1.80 -24.28
N THR A 256 -23.83 -2.40 -23.61
CA THR A 256 -25.07 -2.88 -24.25
C THR A 256 -25.87 -1.74 -24.88
N ARG A 257 -25.85 -0.56 -24.26
CA ARG A 257 -26.60 0.62 -24.75
C ARG A 257 -25.76 1.64 -25.51
N SER A 258 -24.48 1.36 -25.76
CA SER A 258 -23.56 2.28 -26.45
C SER A 258 -23.47 3.64 -25.74
N ALA A 259 -23.08 3.62 -24.46
CA ALA A 259 -22.85 4.83 -23.67
C ALA A 259 -21.85 5.79 -24.33
N ASP A 260 -22.01 7.09 -24.05
CA ASP A 260 -21.11 8.11 -24.56
C ASP A 260 -19.78 8.18 -23.79
N ALA A 261 -18.85 8.97 -24.31
CA ALA A 261 -17.51 9.10 -23.75
C ALA A 261 -17.49 9.70 -22.34
N ALA A 262 -18.39 10.65 -22.06
CA ALA A 262 -18.47 11.34 -20.77
C ALA A 262 -18.93 10.38 -19.65
N GLU A 263 -19.90 9.54 -19.94
CA GLU A 263 -20.34 8.51 -19.03
C GLU A 263 -19.24 7.48 -18.75
N LEU A 264 -18.57 6.98 -19.80
CA LEU A 264 -17.46 6.05 -19.67
C LEU A 264 -16.31 6.66 -18.86
N ALA A 265 -15.98 7.92 -19.10
CA ALA A 265 -14.96 8.64 -18.34
C ALA A 265 -15.33 8.75 -16.86
N SER A 266 -16.61 8.98 -16.53
CA SER A 266 -17.11 8.97 -15.16
C SER A 266 -16.92 7.59 -14.48
N LEU A 267 -17.27 6.50 -15.18
CA LEU A 267 -17.07 5.13 -14.68
C LEU A 267 -15.59 4.81 -14.47
N PHE A 268 -14.70 5.15 -15.40
CA PHE A 268 -13.26 4.95 -15.23
C PHE A 268 -12.66 5.88 -14.15
N GLY A 269 -13.20 7.08 -13.93
CA GLY A 269 -12.83 7.91 -12.79
C GLY A 269 -13.11 7.25 -11.43
N ARG A 270 -14.21 6.48 -11.34
CA ARG A 270 -14.49 5.66 -10.15
C ARG A 270 -13.49 4.51 -9.99
N VAL A 271 -13.03 3.89 -11.09
CA VAL A 271 -11.94 2.89 -11.06
C VAL A 271 -10.66 3.53 -10.50
N GLY A 272 -10.30 4.73 -10.97
CA GLY A 272 -9.17 5.49 -10.43
C GLY A 272 -9.29 5.78 -8.93
N SER A 273 -10.50 6.05 -8.44
CA SER A 273 -10.77 6.23 -7.01
C SER A 273 -10.55 4.95 -6.20
N ILE A 274 -10.99 3.79 -6.71
CA ILE A 274 -10.73 2.47 -6.09
C ILE A 274 -9.23 2.16 -6.07
N TRP A 275 -8.51 2.50 -7.14
CA TRP A 275 -7.06 2.31 -7.21
C TRP A 275 -6.35 3.11 -6.11
N GLN A 276 -6.73 4.37 -5.88
CA GLN A 276 -6.17 5.16 -4.77
C GLN A 276 -6.57 4.60 -3.39
N TRP A 277 -7.84 4.22 -3.23
CA TRP A 277 -8.38 3.67 -1.99
C TRP A 277 -7.69 2.36 -1.58
N SER A 278 -7.36 1.51 -2.55
CA SER A 278 -6.68 0.21 -2.37
C SER A 278 -5.15 0.29 -2.24
N GLU A 279 -4.59 1.51 -2.08
CA GLU A 279 -3.15 1.77 -2.06
C GLU A 279 -2.43 1.36 -3.35
N ARG A 280 -3.07 1.62 -4.50
CA ARG A 280 -2.57 1.37 -5.85
C ARG A 280 -2.39 -0.12 -6.15
N ASP A 281 -3.37 -0.93 -5.80
CA ASP A 281 -3.32 -2.38 -6.02
C ASP A 281 -3.33 -2.72 -7.52
N VAL A 282 -2.49 -3.69 -7.90
CA VAL A 282 -2.31 -4.12 -9.30
C VAL A 282 -3.56 -4.80 -9.87
N ALA A 283 -4.42 -5.41 -9.04
CA ALA A 283 -5.66 -6.00 -9.50
C ALA A 283 -6.60 -4.95 -10.13
N VAL A 284 -6.61 -3.73 -9.58
CA VAL A 284 -7.38 -2.61 -10.14
C VAL A 284 -6.74 -2.10 -11.44
N GLU A 285 -5.41 -2.14 -11.52
CA GLU A 285 -4.68 -1.81 -12.75
C GLU A 285 -5.04 -2.75 -13.90
N TYR A 286 -5.06 -4.06 -13.62
CA TYR A 286 -5.49 -5.09 -14.56
C TYR A 286 -6.95 -4.93 -14.98
N PHE A 287 -7.85 -4.69 -14.02
CA PHE A 287 -9.25 -4.44 -14.31
C PHE A 287 -9.42 -3.26 -15.29
N ALA A 288 -8.73 -2.14 -15.04
CA ALA A 288 -8.87 -0.95 -15.87
C ALA A 288 -8.42 -1.18 -17.33
N VAL A 289 -7.29 -1.86 -17.56
CA VAL A 289 -6.83 -2.14 -18.93
C VAL A 289 -7.71 -3.15 -19.66
N ASP A 290 -8.27 -4.11 -18.92
CA ASP A 290 -9.19 -5.12 -19.45
C ASP A 290 -10.50 -4.48 -19.91
N GLN A 291 -11.05 -3.61 -19.08
CA GLN A 291 -12.35 -3.01 -19.33
C GLN A 291 -12.30 -1.84 -20.31
N VAL A 292 -11.22 -1.03 -20.33
CA VAL A 292 -11.14 0.13 -21.24
C VAL A 292 -10.97 -0.29 -22.70
N THR A 293 -10.28 -1.40 -22.95
CA THR A 293 -9.83 -1.78 -24.29
C THR A 293 -10.99 -1.99 -25.28
N PRO A 294 -12.09 -2.69 -24.94
CA PRO A 294 -13.24 -2.83 -25.83
C PRO A 294 -13.88 -1.50 -26.25
N PHE A 295 -14.10 -0.57 -25.31
CA PHE A 295 -14.70 0.73 -25.60
C PHE A 295 -13.77 1.61 -26.44
N ALA A 296 -12.49 1.65 -26.07
CA ALA A 296 -11.47 2.39 -26.80
C ALA A 296 -11.35 1.91 -28.26
N TRP A 297 -11.48 0.60 -28.51
CA TRP A 297 -11.50 0.06 -29.87
C TRP A 297 -12.72 0.49 -30.69
N GLU A 298 -13.90 0.61 -30.07
CA GLU A 298 -15.10 1.07 -30.76
C GLU A 298 -14.90 2.50 -31.26
N VAL A 299 -14.43 3.39 -30.39
CA VAL A 299 -14.13 4.78 -30.74
C VAL A 299 -12.99 4.89 -31.75
N TYR A 300 -11.91 4.13 -31.55
CA TYR A 300 -10.74 4.12 -32.42
C TYR A 300 -11.09 3.77 -33.87
N ARG A 301 -11.99 2.80 -34.10
CA ARG A 301 -12.43 2.40 -35.46
C ARG A 301 -13.13 3.52 -36.22
N HIS A 302 -13.68 4.50 -35.53
CA HIS A 302 -14.37 5.65 -36.11
C HIS A 302 -13.51 6.93 -36.10
N ALA A 303 -12.23 6.83 -35.73
CA ALA A 303 -11.31 7.97 -35.60
C ALA A 303 -11.80 9.07 -34.64
N GLY A 304 -12.54 8.70 -33.58
CA GLY A 304 -13.03 9.60 -32.53
C GLY A 304 -11.93 9.96 -31.52
N TRP A 305 -10.94 10.73 -31.93
CA TRP A 305 -9.75 10.99 -31.10
C TRP A 305 -10.03 11.78 -29.82
N ALA A 306 -11.02 12.67 -29.84
CA ALA A 306 -11.40 13.45 -28.67
C ALA A 306 -12.06 12.55 -27.61
N GLU A 307 -13.01 11.72 -28.05
CA GLU A 307 -13.72 10.75 -27.23
C GLU A 307 -12.75 9.70 -26.67
N LEU A 308 -11.79 9.23 -27.49
CA LEU A 308 -10.77 8.30 -27.05
C LEU A 308 -9.90 8.90 -25.95
N ARG A 309 -9.51 10.17 -26.07
CA ARG A 309 -8.76 10.87 -25.03
C ARG A 309 -9.57 10.97 -23.74
N GLU A 310 -10.85 11.31 -23.85
CA GLU A 310 -11.76 11.47 -22.72
C GLU A 310 -11.94 10.17 -21.92
N ILE A 311 -12.10 9.03 -22.60
CA ILE A 311 -12.30 7.73 -21.95
C ILE A 311 -11.04 7.26 -21.20
N VAL A 312 -9.86 7.51 -21.76
CA VAL A 312 -8.59 6.96 -21.24
C VAL A 312 -7.98 7.87 -20.16
N ALA A 313 -8.27 9.17 -20.18
CA ALA A 313 -7.68 10.16 -19.27
C ALA A 313 -7.87 9.87 -17.76
N PRO A 314 -9.06 9.44 -17.27
CA PRO A 314 -9.28 9.26 -15.83
C PRO A 314 -8.37 8.22 -15.16
N CYS A 315 -7.83 7.28 -15.94
CA CYS A 315 -6.95 6.21 -15.45
C CYS A 315 -5.49 6.41 -15.87
N ALA A 316 -5.08 7.60 -16.34
CA ALA A 316 -3.73 7.86 -16.85
C ALA A 316 -2.62 7.46 -15.86
N ASP A 317 -2.72 7.90 -14.59
CA ASP A 317 -1.75 7.58 -13.54
C ASP A 317 -1.69 6.08 -13.22
N LEU A 318 -2.84 5.42 -13.29
CA LEU A 318 -2.97 3.98 -13.09
C LEU A 318 -2.25 3.22 -14.21
N TYR A 319 -2.42 3.64 -15.47
CA TYR A 319 -1.71 3.03 -16.60
C TYR A 319 -0.20 3.27 -16.54
N ASP A 320 0.22 4.46 -16.10
CA ASP A 320 1.64 4.79 -15.92
C ASP A 320 2.26 3.94 -14.78
N SER A 321 1.50 3.69 -13.70
CA SER A 321 1.90 2.75 -12.64
C SER A 321 2.05 1.33 -13.15
N LEU A 322 1.07 0.83 -13.92
CA LEU A 322 1.11 -0.51 -14.49
C LEU A 322 2.31 -0.69 -15.43
N GLU A 323 2.61 0.30 -16.29
CA GLU A 323 3.83 0.29 -17.10
C GLU A 323 5.08 0.13 -16.25
N ALA A 324 5.23 0.94 -15.20
CA ALA A 324 6.41 0.89 -14.34
C ALA A 324 6.59 -0.51 -13.70
N ARG A 325 5.48 -1.15 -13.30
CA ARG A 325 5.50 -2.52 -12.75
C ARG A 325 5.92 -3.55 -13.80
N LEU A 326 5.35 -3.48 -15.00
CA LEU A 326 5.65 -4.42 -16.08
C LEU A 326 7.10 -4.31 -16.56
N LEU A 327 7.65 -3.10 -16.59
CA LEU A 327 9.06 -2.87 -16.90
C LEU A 327 9.99 -3.44 -15.82
N ALA A 328 9.58 -3.40 -14.54
CA ALA A 328 10.32 -4.01 -13.44
C ALA A 328 10.17 -5.54 -13.40
N ARG A 329 9.10 -6.09 -13.99
CA ARG A 329 8.74 -7.53 -13.97
C ARG A 329 8.27 -8.00 -15.37
N PRO A 330 9.20 -8.22 -16.31
CA PRO A 330 8.86 -8.49 -17.72
C PRO A 330 8.18 -9.85 -18.00
N GLY A 331 7.89 -10.67 -16.99
CA GLY A 331 7.28 -11.99 -17.14
C GLY A 331 5.76 -11.99 -17.42
N GLU A 332 5.07 -10.86 -17.26
CA GLU A 332 3.60 -10.77 -17.37
C GLU A 332 3.12 -10.35 -18.77
N ILE A 333 3.38 -11.21 -19.76
CA ILE A 333 3.17 -10.91 -21.19
C ILE A 333 1.72 -10.50 -21.52
N THR A 334 0.72 -11.12 -20.87
CA THR A 334 -0.70 -10.84 -21.13
C THR A 334 -1.07 -9.38 -20.86
N TYR A 335 -0.64 -8.84 -19.71
CA TYR A 335 -0.94 -7.45 -19.35
C TYR A 335 0.00 -6.46 -20.02
N ALA A 336 1.23 -6.88 -20.39
CA ALA A 336 2.12 -6.09 -21.23
C ALA A 336 1.49 -5.71 -22.57
N ALA A 337 0.84 -6.65 -23.26
CA ALA A 337 0.16 -6.37 -24.52
C ALA A 337 -1.03 -5.41 -24.34
N LYS A 338 -1.85 -5.60 -23.29
CA LYS A 338 -3.01 -4.72 -23.01
C LYS A 338 -2.58 -3.30 -22.62
N CYS A 339 -1.57 -3.17 -21.76
CA CYS A 339 -0.98 -1.88 -21.38
C CYS A 339 -0.38 -1.18 -22.61
N ALA A 340 0.35 -1.91 -23.47
CA ALA A 340 0.87 -1.37 -24.74
C ALA A 340 -0.25 -0.90 -25.67
N GLN A 341 -1.39 -1.60 -25.73
CA GLN A 341 -2.54 -1.16 -26.52
C GLN A 341 -3.17 0.14 -25.98
N VAL A 342 -3.25 0.31 -24.65
CA VAL A 342 -3.71 1.58 -24.05
C VAL A 342 -2.75 2.73 -24.37
N LEU A 343 -1.44 2.48 -24.33
CA LEU A 343 -0.45 3.48 -24.75
C LEU A 343 -0.56 3.82 -26.25
N VAL A 344 -0.89 2.86 -27.11
CA VAL A 344 -1.21 3.12 -28.52
C VAL A 344 -2.42 4.02 -28.66
N PHE A 345 -3.50 3.78 -27.89
CA PHE A 345 -4.66 4.68 -27.89
C PHE A 345 -4.30 6.09 -27.45
N ARG A 346 -3.47 6.24 -26.40
CA ARG A 346 -2.98 7.55 -25.96
C ARG A 346 -2.11 8.23 -27.00
N SER A 347 -1.27 7.48 -27.72
CA SER A 347 -0.46 7.99 -28.83
C SER A 347 -1.34 8.59 -29.91
N GLU A 348 -2.30 7.83 -30.44
CA GLU A 348 -3.13 8.23 -31.58
C GLU A 348 -4.14 9.33 -31.21
N ALA A 349 -4.56 9.41 -29.94
CA ALA A 349 -5.43 10.46 -29.44
C ALA A 349 -4.68 11.76 -29.07
N GLU A 350 -3.35 11.78 -29.13
CA GLU A 350 -2.54 12.93 -28.74
C GLU A 350 -2.42 13.96 -29.87
N THR A 351 -2.38 15.23 -29.50
CA THR A 351 -2.22 16.35 -30.44
C THR A 351 -0.80 16.89 -30.48
N GLU A 352 -0.05 16.71 -29.39
CA GLU A 352 1.35 17.09 -29.32
C GLU A 352 2.25 15.96 -29.83
N ARG A 353 2.89 16.16 -30.99
CA ARG A 353 3.76 15.16 -31.63
C ARG A 353 4.83 14.55 -30.71
N ALA A 354 5.40 15.34 -29.80
CA ALA A 354 6.41 14.85 -28.87
C ALA A 354 5.84 13.81 -27.89
N ARG A 355 4.61 14.03 -27.41
CA ARG A 355 3.91 13.10 -26.51
C ARG A 355 3.37 11.88 -27.25
N GLU A 356 2.83 12.09 -28.46
CA GLU A 356 2.42 11.02 -29.37
C GLU A 356 3.56 10.02 -29.57
N TRP A 357 4.74 10.53 -29.96
CA TRP A 357 5.94 9.71 -30.12
C TRP A 357 6.34 8.99 -28.83
N ALA A 358 6.33 9.70 -27.70
CA ALA A 358 6.71 9.13 -26.40
C ALA A 358 5.79 7.96 -25.99
N TYR A 359 4.48 8.06 -26.22
CA TYR A 359 3.56 6.96 -25.93
C TYR A 359 3.80 5.75 -26.84
N ALA A 360 4.05 5.96 -28.13
CA ALA A 360 4.38 4.87 -29.05
C ALA A 360 5.70 4.16 -28.67
N GLU A 361 6.73 4.90 -28.23
CA GLU A 361 7.97 4.31 -27.71
C GLU A 361 7.74 3.49 -26.45
N ARG A 362 6.97 4.03 -25.50
CA ARG A 362 6.62 3.33 -24.25
C ARG A 362 5.86 2.03 -24.54
N ALA A 363 4.91 2.04 -25.47
CA ALA A 363 4.19 0.83 -25.88
C ALA A 363 5.12 -0.29 -26.36
N LEU A 364 6.11 0.05 -27.21
CA LEU A 364 7.10 -0.90 -27.71
C LEU A 364 8.13 -1.32 -26.66
N LYS A 365 8.43 -0.45 -25.69
CA LYS A 365 9.32 -0.78 -24.58
C LYS A 365 8.70 -1.86 -23.69
N ILE A 366 7.40 -1.78 -23.42
CA ILE A 366 6.67 -2.77 -22.62
C ILE A 366 6.43 -4.05 -23.40
N CYS A 367 6.01 -3.92 -24.67
CA CYS A 367 5.69 -5.07 -25.52
C CYS A 367 6.27 -4.88 -26.94
N PRO A 368 7.53 -5.29 -27.18
CA PRO A 368 8.21 -5.10 -28.47
C PRO A 368 7.52 -5.79 -29.66
N SER A 369 6.77 -6.86 -29.40
CA SER A 369 6.02 -7.62 -30.40
C SER A 369 4.61 -7.06 -30.65
N HIS A 370 4.18 -6.01 -29.94
CA HIS A 370 2.84 -5.49 -30.05
C HIS A 370 2.55 -4.93 -31.45
N ARG A 371 1.68 -5.61 -32.20
CA ARG A 371 1.44 -5.34 -33.63
C ARG A 371 1.07 -3.88 -33.91
N ASN A 372 0.10 -3.33 -33.16
CA ASN A 372 -0.37 -1.96 -33.40
C ASN A 372 0.67 -0.92 -32.96
N GLY A 373 1.42 -1.19 -31.88
CA GLY A 373 2.51 -0.31 -31.46
C GLY A 373 3.61 -0.20 -32.52
N ARG A 374 3.94 -1.34 -33.16
CA ARG A 374 4.91 -1.37 -34.26
C ARG A 374 4.41 -0.60 -35.48
N LEU A 375 3.13 -0.75 -35.82
CA LEU A 375 2.50 -0.04 -36.94
C LEU A 375 2.49 1.48 -36.72
N VAL A 376 1.98 1.93 -35.56
CA VAL A 376 1.89 3.35 -35.21
C VAL A 376 3.28 3.98 -35.19
N MET A 377 4.24 3.36 -34.50
CA MET A 377 5.61 3.87 -34.49
C MET A 377 6.23 3.92 -35.90
N ALA A 378 6.03 2.89 -36.73
CA ALA A 378 6.52 2.92 -38.11
C ALA A 378 5.91 4.06 -38.92
N HIS A 379 4.62 4.39 -38.71
CA HIS A 379 3.97 5.54 -39.34
C HIS A 379 4.57 6.86 -38.87
N LEU A 380 4.74 7.06 -37.55
CA LEU A 380 5.33 8.28 -36.99
C LEU A 380 6.75 8.52 -37.50
N LEU A 381 7.59 7.48 -37.51
CA LEU A 381 8.94 7.52 -38.08
C LEU A 381 8.89 7.92 -39.57
N SER A 382 7.98 7.31 -40.33
CA SER A 382 7.83 7.58 -41.76
C SER A 382 7.35 9.00 -42.05
N ASP A 383 6.38 9.50 -41.28
CA ASP A 383 5.86 10.87 -41.40
C ASP A 383 6.92 11.91 -41.07
N HIS A 384 7.73 11.64 -40.05
CA HIS A 384 8.87 12.49 -39.70
C HIS A 384 9.86 12.57 -40.86
N VAL A 385 10.25 11.42 -41.43
CA VAL A 385 11.16 11.36 -42.59
C VAL A 385 10.59 12.12 -43.79
N ILE A 386 9.33 11.86 -44.15
CA ILE A 386 8.67 12.52 -45.29
C ILE A 386 8.62 14.04 -45.08
N SER A 387 8.32 14.49 -43.86
CA SER A 387 8.25 15.91 -43.52
C SER A 387 9.62 16.62 -43.54
N VAL A 388 10.66 15.97 -43.01
CA VAL A 388 12.03 16.53 -43.01
C VAL A 388 12.55 16.59 -44.43
N LEU A 389 12.55 15.47 -45.17
CA LEU A 389 13.06 15.41 -46.54
C LEU A 389 12.26 16.28 -47.52
N GLY A 390 10.95 16.46 -47.28
CA GLY A 390 10.10 17.35 -48.07
C GLY A 390 10.44 18.83 -47.90
N ARG A 391 11.10 19.21 -46.80
CA ARG A 391 11.53 20.59 -46.50
C ARG A 391 13.03 20.80 -46.67
N SER A 392 13.79 19.75 -47.00
CA SER A 392 15.23 19.82 -47.22
C SER A 392 15.59 20.80 -48.34
N THR A 393 16.64 21.59 -48.10
CA THR A 393 17.20 22.54 -49.07
C THR A 393 18.54 22.05 -49.58
N ILE A 394 19.14 22.78 -50.52
CA ILE A 394 20.51 22.51 -50.99
C ILE A 394 21.55 22.58 -49.86
N PHE A 395 21.28 23.35 -48.80
CA PHE A 395 22.19 23.50 -47.66
C PHE A 395 22.05 22.39 -46.62
N THR A 396 20.84 21.82 -46.45
CA THR A 396 20.57 20.83 -45.40
C THR A 396 20.45 19.39 -45.93
N GLY A 397 20.16 19.21 -47.23
CA GLY A 397 19.73 17.93 -47.79
C GLY A 397 20.70 16.76 -47.58
N ARG A 398 22.02 17.00 -47.56
CA ARG A 398 23.00 15.94 -47.25
C ARG A 398 22.94 15.49 -45.78
N ALA A 399 22.83 16.44 -44.85
CA ALA A 399 22.70 16.15 -43.43
C ALA A 399 21.35 15.46 -43.15
N ASP A 400 20.26 15.99 -43.72
CA ASP A 400 18.92 15.44 -43.58
C ASP A 400 18.85 13.99 -44.11
N VAL A 401 19.48 13.69 -45.26
CA VAL A 401 19.56 12.30 -45.79
C VAL A 401 20.33 11.37 -44.84
N HIS A 402 21.42 11.85 -44.24
CA HIS A 402 22.20 11.06 -43.30
C HIS A 402 21.40 10.78 -42.02
N GLU A 403 20.76 11.80 -41.45
CA GLU A 403 19.97 11.70 -40.22
C GLU A 403 18.72 10.83 -40.40
N MET A 404 18.04 10.94 -41.53
CA MET A 404 16.78 10.21 -41.79
C MET A 404 17.00 8.75 -42.21
N THR A 405 18.20 8.36 -42.67
CA THR A 405 18.51 6.98 -43.05
C THR A 405 18.21 5.94 -41.95
N PRO A 406 18.79 6.04 -40.75
CA PRO A 406 18.51 5.09 -39.67
C PRO A 406 17.04 5.11 -39.20
N ILE A 407 16.34 6.22 -39.40
CA ILE A 407 14.91 6.36 -39.04
C ILE A 407 14.04 5.51 -39.98
N VAL A 408 14.31 5.54 -41.29
CA VAL A 408 13.61 4.67 -42.26
C VAL A 408 13.92 3.20 -41.99
N GLU A 409 15.17 2.85 -41.71
CA GLU A 409 15.57 1.47 -41.40
C GLU A 409 14.87 0.94 -40.14
N ARG A 410 14.71 1.78 -39.10
CA ARG A 410 13.90 1.45 -37.92
C ARG A 410 12.44 1.23 -38.29
N ALA A 411 11.85 2.10 -39.12
CA ALA A 411 10.46 1.96 -39.56
C ALA A 411 10.22 0.65 -40.34
N GLU A 412 11.14 0.27 -41.22
CA GLU A 412 11.10 -1.00 -41.96
C GLU A 412 11.24 -2.22 -41.05
N THR A 413 12.13 -2.16 -40.07
CA THR A 413 12.29 -3.24 -39.08
C THR A 413 11.02 -3.44 -38.27
N LEU A 414 10.35 -2.35 -37.89
CA LEU A 414 9.13 -2.38 -37.11
C LEU A 414 7.94 -2.89 -37.93
N PHE A 415 7.69 -2.34 -39.12
CA PHE A 415 6.54 -2.70 -39.94
C PHE A 415 6.84 -2.56 -41.45
N PRO A 416 7.48 -3.56 -42.08
CA PRO A 416 8.03 -3.44 -43.44
C PRO A 416 6.95 -3.32 -44.52
N GLN A 417 5.74 -3.83 -44.25
CA GLN A 417 4.64 -3.85 -45.21
C GLN A 417 3.79 -2.58 -45.21
N SER A 418 4.13 -1.57 -44.39
CA SER A 418 3.35 -0.33 -44.37
C SER A 418 3.58 0.46 -45.66
N LYS A 419 2.49 0.88 -46.31
CA LYS A 419 2.53 1.78 -47.47
C LYS A 419 3.29 3.07 -47.15
N ARG A 420 3.16 3.57 -45.91
CA ARG A 420 3.80 4.82 -45.50
C ARG A 420 5.31 4.65 -45.34
N THR A 421 5.76 3.51 -44.82
CA THR A 421 7.18 3.16 -44.77
C THR A 421 7.79 3.05 -46.16
N LEU A 422 7.09 2.40 -47.10
CA LEU A 422 7.52 2.32 -48.50
C LEU A 422 7.63 3.71 -49.16
N GLU A 423 6.69 4.62 -48.86
CA GLU A 423 6.77 6.01 -49.33
C GLU A 423 7.97 6.76 -48.72
N ALA A 424 8.22 6.62 -47.41
CA ALA A 424 9.38 7.22 -46.75
C ALA A 424 10.70 6.73 -47.35
N ARG A 425 10.81 5.43 -47.66
CA ARG A 425 11.96 4.85 -48.37
C ARG A 425 12.13 5.48 -49.76
N ALA A 426 11.07 5.56 -50.55
CA ALA A 426 11.13 6.18 -51.88
C ALA A 426 11.53 7.66 -51.81
N ARG A 427 11.06 8.40 -50.80
CA ARG A 427 11.47 9.80 -50.55
C ARG A 427 12.94 9.90 -50.19
N LEU A 428 13.45 9.00 -49.35
CA LEU A 428 14.87 8.95 -48.99
C LEU A 428 15.74 8.64 -50.21
N ASP A 429 15.34 7.70 -51.07
CA ASP A 429 16.11 7.35 -52.27
C ASP A 429 16.11 8.49 -53.31
N ALA A 430 14.99 9.19 -53.46
CA ALA A 430 14.92 10.40 -54.28
C ALA A 430 15.81 11.52 -53.71
N ALA A 431 15.81 11.74 -52.39
CA ALA A 431 16.66 12.72 -51.73
C ALA A 431 18.16 12.37 -51.84
N ARG A 432 18.52 11.08 -51.72
CA ARG A 432 19.87 10.57 -51.97
C ARG A 432 20.31 10.86 -53.40
N SER A 433 19.45 10.63 -54.39
CA SER A 433 19.75 10.93 -55.79
C SER A 433 19.93 12.43 -56.04
N ARG A 434 19.15 13.27 -55.37
CA ARG A 434 19.17 14.74 -55.53
C ARG A 434 20.34 15.41 -54.82
N TRP A 435 20.68 14.96 -53.61
CA TRP A 435 21.61 15.65 -52.71
C TRP A 435 22.85 14.82 -52.34
N GLY A 436 22.75 13.50 -52.45
CA GLY A 436 23.81 12.54 -52.14
C GLY A 436 24.87 12.42 -53.24
N GLY A 437 25.10 13.51 -54.00
CA GLY A 437 26.04 13.56 -55.11
C GLY A 437 27.33 12.83 -54.81
N SER A 438 27.69 11.95 -55.75
CA SER A 438 28.93 11.19 -55.83
C SER A 438 30.10 12.02 -55.32
N ARG A 439 30.90 11.42 -54.43
CA ARG A 439 32.22 11.95 -54.09
C ARG A 439 33.05 12.18 -55.35
#